data_AF-A0A7Z2KT50-F1
#
_entry.id   AF-A0A7Z2KT50-F1
#
_cell.length_a   1.000
_cell.length_b   1.000
_cell.length_c   1.000
_cell.angle_alpha   90.00
_cell.angle_beta   90.00
_cell.angle_gamma   90.00
#
_symmetry.space_group_name_H-M   'P 1'
#
loop_
_entity.id
_entity.type
_entity.pdbx_description
1 polymer ?
#
loop_
_entity_poly.entity_id
_entity_poly.type
_entity_poly.pdbx_seq_one_letter_code
_entity_poly.pdbx_strand_id
1 'polypeptide(L)'
;MTSKKPDQPLPLIAFGLFATPIFLINLILPAHPQSNLDMAIDHFLDNQLFGLIGFWSSLFPFSSKATANYIALFAPLLAAVSTFYAFTEKFDSTQFDQMTLRRYLTLLFAGVALSALFIWCFYLTSTDLGTTKGKYGNLFGLNVFFFSAHNVAMSLFPFLVVPFMVQRCLYYIPCRILKRWWNSREKA
;
A
#
# COMPACT_ATOMS: atom_id res chain seq x y z
N MET A 1 -8.62 -30.47 23.24
CA MET A 1 -9.09 -30.17 21.87
C MET A 1 -8.37 -28.92 21.38
N THR A 2 -7.33 -29.11 20.58
CA THR A 2 -6.64 -28.03 19.87
C THR A 2 -7.54 -27.60 18.71
N SER A 3 -8.27 -26.51 18.87
CA SER A 3 -8.88 -25.83 17.73
C SER A 3 -7.73 -25.39 16.82
N LYS A 4 -7.51 -26.14 15.73
CA LYS A 4 -6.79 -25.62 14.57
C LYS A 4 -7.52 -24.34 14.18
N LYS A 5 -6.94 -23.18 14.51
CA LYS A 5 -7.28 -21.96 13.78
C LYS A 5 -7.11 -22.33 12.31
N PRO A 6 -8.10 -22.06 11.43
CA PRO A 6 -7.83 -22.20 10.01
C PRO A 6 -6.58 -21.37 9.73
N ASP A 7 -5.62 -21.92 8.99
CA ASP A 7 -4.49 -21.18 8.45
C ASP A 7 -5.09 -20.07 7.59
N GLN A 8 -5.38 -18.90 8.17
CA GLN A 8 -6.35 -17.97 7.58
C GLN A 8 -5.73 -17.36 6.32
N PRO A 9 -6.20 -17.72 5.10
CA PRO A 9 -5.72 -17.11 3.85
C PRO A 9 -6.28 -15.69 3.68
N LEU A 10 -6.97 -15.16 4.69
CA LEU A 10 -7.80 -13.97 4.63
C LEU A 10 -7.03 -12.69 4.24
N PRO A 11 -5.76 -12.47 4.67
CA PRO A 11 -4.96 -11.35 4.17
C PRO A 11 -4.66 -11.48 2.67
N LEU A 12 -4.32 -12.69 2.20
CA LEU A 12 -4.03 -12.94 0.79
C LEU A 12 -5.29 -12.85 -0.08
N ILE A 13 -6.43 -13.31 0.43
CA ILE A 13 -7.74 -13.14 -0.23
C ILE A 13 -8.09 -11.65 -0.30
N ALA A 14 -7.93 -10.88 0.78
CA ALA A 14 -8.18 -9.44 0.78
C ALA A 14 -7.27 -8.71 -0.22
N PHE A 15 -5.98 -9.08 -0.28
CA PHE A 15 -5.07 -8.56 -1.29
C PHE A 15 -5.48 -8.95 -2.71
N GLY A 16 -5.87 -10.21 -2.93
CA GLY A 16 -6.35 -10.69 -4.23
C GLY A 16 -7.59 -9.92 -4.69
N LEU A 17 -8.58 -9.76 -3.81
CA LEU A 17 -9.80 -8.97 -4.06
C LEU A 17 -9.49 -7.49 -4.32
N PHE A 18 -8.47 -6.93 -3.68
CA PHE A 18 -8.01 -5.58 -3.96
C PHE A 18 -7.28 -5.47 -5.31
N ALA A 19 -6.46 -6.47 -5.66
CA ALA A 19 -5.64 -6.47 -6.87
C ALA A 19 -6.46 -6.79 -8.13
N THR A 20 -7.50 -7.61 -8.03
CA THR A 20 -8.33 -8.01 -9.19
C THR A 20 -8.94 -6.80 -9.92
N PRO A 21 -9.56 -5.81 -9.25
CA PRO A 21 -10.07 -4.61 -9.91
C PRO A 21 -9.03 -3.82 -10.69
N ILE A 22 -7.75 -3.80 -10.26
CA ILE A 22 -6.68 -3.13 -11.00
C ILE A 22 -6.54 -3.72 -12.40
N PHE A 23 -6.56 -5.05 -12.53
CA PHE A 23 -6.52 -5.71 -13.83
C PHE A 23 -7.81 -5.51 -14.61
N LEU A 24 -8.97 -5.61 -13.95
CA LEU A 24 -10.27 -5.46 -14.62
C LEU A 24 -10.43 -4.06 -15.22
N ILE A 25 -10.13 -3.00 -14.46
CA ILE A 25 -10.19 -1.61 -14.94
C ILE A 25 -9.33 -1.45 -16.19
N ASN A 26 -8.09 -1.93 -16.13
CA ASN A 26 -7.12 -1.77 -17.21
C ASN A 26 -7.44 -2.60 -18.46
N LEU A 27 -8.03 -3.79 -18.30
CA LEU A 27 -8.40 -4.67 -19.42
C LEU A 27 -9.75 -4.32 -20.06
N ILE A 28 -10.68 -3.75 -19.29
CA ILE A 28 -12.05 -3.45 -19.75
C ILE A 28 -12.16 -2.01 -20.28
N LEU A 29 -11.58 -1.04 -19.59
CA LEU A 29 -11.70 0.36 -20.01
C LEU A 29 -10.80 0.66 -21.21
N PRO A 30 -11.29 1.43 -22.19
CA PRO A 30 -10.48 1.85 -23.33
C PRO A 30 -9.35 2.81 -22.90
N ALA A 31 -8.36 2.98 -23.78
CA ALA A 31 -7.26 3.93 -23.55
C ALA A 31 -7.76 5.38 -23.40
N HIS A 32 -8.78 5.74 -24.17
CA HIS A 32 -9.46 7.03 -24.13
C HIS A 32 -10.98 6.80 -24.03
N PRO A 33 -11.75 7.74 -23.45
CA PRO A 33 -13.20 7.61 -23.37
C PRO A 33 -13.83 7.46 -24.77
N GLN A 34 -14.67 6.44 -24.96
CA GLN A 34 -15.32 6.16 -26.26
C GLN A 34 -16.85 6.28 -26.19
N SER A 35 -17.44 6.23 -25.00
CA SER A 35 -18.87 6.35 -24.76
C SER A 35 -19.22 7.51 -23.84
N ASN A 36 -20.50 7.89 -23.81
CA ASN A 36 -21.02 8.90 -22.86
C ASN A 36 -20.78 8.49 -21.40
N LEU A 37 -20.84 7.18 -21.11
CA LEU A 37 -20.55 6.67 -19.78
C LEU A 37 -19.07 6.85 -19.44
N ASP A 38 -18.16 6.55 -20.37
CA ASP A 38 -16.71 6.72 -20.15
C ASP A 38 -16.37 8.19 -19.89
N MET A 39 -16.95 9.10 -20.67
CA MET A 39 -16.75 10.55 -20.48
C MET A 39 -17.29 11.02 -19.13
N ALA A 40 -18.45 10.51 -18.70
CA ALA A 40 -19.00 10.82 -17.38
C ALA A 40 -18.12 10.29 -16.24
N ILE A 41 -17.57 9.09 -16.39
CA ILE A 41 -16.60 8.52 -15.45
C ILE A 41 -15.33 9.37 -15.41
N ASP A 42 -14.76 9.71 -16.57
CA ASP A 42 -13.53 10.51 -16.64
C ASP A 42 -13.71 11.89 -15.97
N HIS A 43 -14.83 12.54 -16.23
CA HIS A 43 -15.20 13.79 -15.57
C HIS A 43 -15.42 13.63 -14.06
N PHE A 44 -15.99 12.51 -13.62
CA PHE A 44 -16.14 12.20 -12.20
C PHE A 44 -14.77 12.01 -11.53
N LEU A 45 -13.84 11.29 -12.18
CA LEU A 45 -12.47 11.11 -11.70
C LEU A 45 -11.78 12.46 -11.50
N ASP A 46 -11.90 13.37 -12.47
CA ASP A 46 -11.23 14.67 -12.46
C ASP A 46 -11.82 15.66 -11.44
N ASN A 47 -13.14 15.65 -11.24
CA ASN A 47 -13.82 16.70 -10.48
C ASN A 47 -14.34 16.27 -9.10
N GLN A 48 -14.54 14.98 -8.88
CA GLN A 48 -15.16 14.45 -7.64
C GLN A 48 -14.24 13.48 -6.89
N LEU A 49 -13.16 13.03 -7.53
CA LEU A 49 -12.14 12.17 -6.94
C LEU A 49 -10.79 12.90 -6.97
N PHE A 50 -9.69 12.17 -7.09
CA PHE A 50 -8.34 12.71 -6.97
C PHE A 50 -7.78 13.22 -8.31
N GLY A 51 -8.49 13.06 -9.42
CA GLY A 51 -8.04 13.43 -10.75
C GLY A 51 -6.80 12.67 -11.18
N LEU A 52 -5.82 13.38 -11.74
CA LEU A 52 -4.58 12.79 -12.22
C LEU A 52 -3.52 12.72 -11.10
N ILE A 53 -3.42 11.55 -10.47
CA ILE A 53 -2.49 11.28 -9.37
C ILE A 53 -1.78 9.94 -9.57
N GLY A 54 -0.75 9.70 -8.76
CA GLY A 54 -0.08 8.41 -8.69
C GLY A 54 0.69 8.07 -9.96
N PHE A 55 0.83 6.77 -10.19
CA PHE A 55 1.39 6.24 -11.42
C PHE A 55 0.30 6.11 -12.47
N TRP A 56 0.46 6.78 -13.59
CA TRP A 56 -0.45 6.71 -14.73
C TRP A 56 0.33 6.48 -16.03
N SER A 57 -0.35 6.28 -17.15
CA SER A 57 0.29 6.13 -18.46
C SER A 57 -0.40 6.99 -19.51
N SER A 58 0.37 7.83 -20.19
CA SER A 58 -0.09 8.63 -21.33
C SER A 58 -0.53 7.81 -22.55
N LEU A 59 -0.18 6.52 -22.62
CA LEU A 59 -0.62 5.62 -23.69
C LEU A 59 -2.05 5.08 -23.49
N PHE A 60 -2.54 5.09 -22.25
CA PHE A 60 -3.91 4.71 -21.89
C PHE A 60 -4.37 5.58 -20.71
N PRO A 61 -4.53 6.90 -20.94
CA PRO A 61 -4.72 7.87 -19.87
C PRO A 61 -6.02 7.65 -19.09
N PHE A 62 -7.08 7.16 -19.74
CA PHE A 62 -8.37 6.95 -19.07
C PHE A 62 -8.32 5.79 -18.07
N SER A 63 -7.95 4.58 -18.55
CA SER A 63 -7.90 3.39 -17.71
C SER A 63 -6.83 3.47 -16.61
N SER A 64 -5.68 4.09 -16.91
CA SER A 64 -4.63 4.32 -15.90
C SER A 64 -5.04 5.33 -14.83
N LYS A 65 -5.74 6.42 -15.20
CA LYS A 65 -6.32 7.38 -14.25
C LYS A 65 -7.36 6.72 -13.35
N ALA A 66 -8.25 5.92 -13.92
CA ALA A 66 -9.25 5.16 -13.15
C ALA A 66 -8.58 4.21 -12.14
N THR A 67 -7.51 3.54 -12.56
CA THR A 67 -6.71 2.65 -11.71
C THR A 67 -6.06 3.41 -10.55
N ALA A 68 -5.42 4.54 -10.82
CA ALA A 68 -4.76 5.33 -9.78
C ALA A 68 -5.75 5.83 -8.73
N ASN A 69 -6.93 6.29 -9.15
CA ASN A 69 -8.00 6.71 -8.24
C ASN A 69 -8.57 5.54 -7.42
N TYR A 70 -8.75 4.38 -8.04
CA TYR A 70 -9.15 3.16 -7.31
C TYR A 70 -8.13 2.83 -6.20
N ILE A 71 -6.84 2.84 -6.52
CA ILE A 71 -5.78 2.55 -5.53
C ILE A 71 -5.78 3.61 -4.42
N ALA A 72 -5.85 4.89 -4.77
CA ALA A 72 -5.87 5.98 -3.79
C ALA A 72 -7.07 5.88 -2.83
N LEU A 73 -8.23 5.43 -3.32
CA LEU A 73 -9.42 5.26 -2.49
C LEU A 73 -9.34 4.03 -1.59
N PHE A 74 -8.90 2.88 -2.12
CA PHE A 74 -9.02 1.59 -1.44
C PHE A 74 -7.73 1.13 -0.73
N ALA A 75 -6.55 1.64 -1.07
CA ALA A 75 -5.30 1.28 -0.41
C ALA A 75 -5.29 1.60 1.11
N PRO A 76 -5.86 2.74 1.58
CA PRO A 76 -6.00 2.99 3.01
C PRO A 76 -6.87 1.95 3.72
N LEU A 77 -7.95 1.49 3.07
CA LEU A 77 -8.83 0.45 3.62
C LEU A 77 -8.09 -0.89 3.70
N LEU A 78 -7.34 -1.25 2.67
CA LEU A 78 -6.50 -2.45 2.67
C LEU A 78 -5.47 -2.39 3.80
N ALA A 79 -4.81 -1.24 4.00
CA ALA A 79 -3.86 -1.04 5.09
C ALA A 79 -4.51 -1.20 6.48
N ALA A 80 -5.73 -0.67 6.67
CA ALA A 80 -6.47 -0.81 7.91
C ALA A 80 -6.84 -2.28 8.20
N VAL A 81 -7.35 -3.00 7.19
CA VAL A 81 -7.69 -4.43 7.29
C VAL A 81 -6.45 -5.25 7.62
N SER A 82 -5.35 -5.06 6.89
CA SER A 82 -4.10 -5.78 7.15
C SER A 82 -3.50 -5.45 8.52
N THR A 83 -3.64 -4.20 8.99
CA THR A 83 -3.23 -3.80 10.33
C THR A 83 -4.04 -4.52 11.40
N PHE A 84 -5.36 -4.58 11.26
CA PHE A 84 -6.22 -5.33 12.17
C PHE A 84 -5.79 -6.80 12.26
N TYR A 85 -5.58 -7.47 11.12
CA TYR A 85 -5.10 -8.85 11.13
C TYR A 85 -3.75 -9.01 11.79
N ALA A 86 -2.80 -8.11 11.51
CA ALA A 86 -1.48 -8.13 12.12
C ALA A 86 -1.59 -8.18 13.66
N PHE A 87 -2.45 -7.36 14.27
CA PHE A 87 -2.70 -7.39 15.72
C PHE A 87 -3.32 -8.69 16.26
N THR A 88 -4.06 -9.43 15.44
CA THR A 88 -4.67 -10.71 15.84
C THR A 88 -3.73 -11.91 15.68
N GLU A 89 -2.68 -11.77 14.87
CA GLU A 89 -1.68 -12.81 14.69
C GLU A 89 -0.70 -12.85 15.86
N LYS A 90 -0.43 -14.08 16.34
CA LYS A 90 0.64 -14.29 17.30
C LYS A 90 1.97 -14.18 16.56
N PHE A 91 2.79 -13.22 16.97
CA PHE A 91 4.17 -13.17 16.52
C PHE A 91 5.13 -13.40 17.70
N ASP A 92 6.31 -13.90 17.39
CA ASP A 92 7.35 -14.12 18.39
C ASP A 92 7.91 -12.76 18.87
N SER A 93 7.48 -12.34 20.05
CA SER A 93 7.93 -11.07 20.63
C SER A 93 9.38 -11.08 21.10
N THR A 94 10.01 -12.25 21.23
CA THR A 94 11.40 -12.36 21.70
C THR A 94 12.42 -11.81 20.70
N GLN A 95 12.05 -11.74 19.41
CA GLN A 95 12.88 -11.12 18.37
C GLN A 95 13.23 -9.65 18.66
N PHE A 96 12.42 -8.96 19.48
CA PHE A 96 12.65 -7.57 19.86
C PHE A 96 13.32 -7.43 21.23
N ASP A 97 13.68 -8.53 21.88
CA ASP A 97 14.24 -8.45 23.23
C ASP A 97 15.66 -7.84 23.25
N GLN A 98 16.38 -7.83 22.14
CA GLN A 98 17.66 -7.14 22.01
C GLN A 98 17.54 -5.78 21.29
N MET A 99 16.33 -5.27 21.10
CA MET A 99 16.10 -3.99 20.43
C MET A 99 16.57 -2.84 21.32
N THR A 100 17.56 -2.09 20.84
CA THR A 100 18.05 -0.88 21.50
C THR A 100 17.24 0.34 21.07
N LEU A 101 17.22 1.39 21.89
CA LEU A 101 16.54 2.65 21.58
C LEU A 101 17.00 3.23 20.23
N ARG A 102 18.32 3.20 19.96
CA ARG A 102 18.88 3.68 18.68
C ARG A 102 18.32 2.91 17.49
N ARG A 103 18.32 1.58 17.54
CA ARG A 103 17.77 0.74 16.45
C ARG A 103 16.28 0.97 16.25
N TYR A 104 15.54 1.14 17.36
CA TYR A 104 14.13 1.49 17.32
C TYR A 104 13.89 2.84 16.62
N LEU A 105 14.62 3.90 17.00
CA LEU A 105 14.49 5.22 16.38
C LEU A 105 14.84 5.20 14.89
N THR A 106 15.87 4.43 14.49
CA THR A 106 16.21 4.25 13.06
C THR A 106 15.09 3.56 12.30
N LEU A 107 14.49 2.50 12.87
CA LEU A 107 13.37 1.79 12.26
C LEU A 107 12.14 2.69 12.13
N LEU A 108 11.82 3.45 13.18
CA LEU A 108 10.70 4.39 13.18
C LEU A 108 10.89 5.48 12.12
N PHE A 109 12.08 6.10 12.07
CA PHE A 109 12.40 7.13 11.07
C PHE A 109 12.31 6.58 9.65
N ALA A 110 12.90 5.41 9.37
CA ALA A 110 12.84 4.77 8.06
C ALA A 110 11.39 4.49 7.64
N GLY A 111 10.57 4.00 8.58
CA GLY A 111 9.15 3.73 8.33
C GLY A 111 8.32 4.99 8.03
N VAL A 112 8.55 6.08 8.77
CA VAL A 112 7.89 7.37 8.51
C VAL A 112 8.34 7.93 7.17
N ALA A 113 9.64 7.93 6.87
CA ALA A 113 10.17 8.40 5.59
C ALA A 113 9.58 7.61 4.41
N LEU A 114 9.48 6.30 4.54
CA LEU A 114 8.94 5.44 3.51
C LEU A 114 7.42 5.61 3.35
N SER A 115 6.68 5.85 4.43
CA SER A 115 5.26 6.19 4.37
C SER A 115 5.02 7.55 3.72
N ALA A 116 5.86 8.55 4.05
CA ALA A 116 5.81 9.87 3.42
C ALA A 116 6.12 9.79 1.92
N LEU A 117 7.11 8.99 1.52
CA LEU A 117 7.42 8.72 0.12
C LEU A 117 6.23 8.08 -0.60
N PHE A 118 5.55 7.13 0.03
CA PHE A 118 4.37 6.49 -0.56
C PHE A 118 3.23 7.48 -0.75
N ILE A 119 2.93 8.30 0.27
CA ILE A 119 1.90 9.36 0.18
C ILE A 119 2.26 10.32 -0.95
N TRP A 120 3.52 10.74 -1.01
CA TRP A 120 4.02 11.61 -2.06
C TRP A 120 3.79 11.02 -3.45
N CYS A 121 4.26 9.80 -3.68
CA CYS A 121 4.14 9.13 -4.98
C CYS A 121 2.69 8.89 -5.40
N PHE A 122 1.80 8.49 -4.48
CA PHE A 122 0.44 8.06 -4.82
C PHE A 122 -0.62 9.16 -4.78
N TYR A 123 -0.41 10.22 -3.99
CA TYR A 123 -1.45 11.22 -3.75
C TYR A 123 -1.01 12.65 -4.10
N LEU A 124 0.28 12.95 -4.08
CA LEU A 124 0.79 14.32 -4.24
C LEU A 124 1.50 14.57 -5.57
N THR A 125 1.78 13.51 -6.34
CA THR A 125 2.42 13.60 -7.64
C THR A 125 1.68 12.79 -8.69
N SER A 126 1.85 13.19 -9.95
CA SER A 126 1.45 12.43 -11.13
C SER A 126 2.70 11.98 -11.89
N THR A 127 3.02 10.70 -11.84
CA THR A 127 4.17 10.11 -12.56
C THR A 127 3.68 9.38 -13.79
N ASP A 128 4.02 9.90 -14.97
CA ASP A 128 3.70 9.25 -16.24
C ASP A 128 4.72 8.16 -16.56
N LEU A 129 4.26 6.91 -16.55
CA LEU A 129 5.06 5.74 -16.91
C LEU A 129 5.15 5.52 -18.42
N GLY A 130 4.29 6.16 -19.22
CA GLY A 130 4.23 6.00 -20.68
C GLY A 130 5.32 6.78 -21.45
N THR A 131 5.92 7.80 -20.82
CA THR A 131 6.90 8.70 -21.47
C THR A 131 8.35 8.50 -21.00
N THR A 132 8.59 7.74 -19.94
CA THR A 132 9.92 7.62 -19.32
C THR A 132 10.96 6.97 -20.25
N LYS A 133 11.78 7.79 -20.91
CA LYS A 133 12.94 7.34 -21.71
C LYS A 133 14.05 6.82 -20.78
N GLY A 134 14.03 5.53 -20.44
CA GLY A 134 15.08 4.89 -19.64
C GLY A 134 15.01 3.36 -19.67
N LYS A 135 16.08 2.68 -19.23
CA LYS A 135 16.26 1.21 -19.30
C LYS A 135 15.13 0.38 -18.66
N TYR A 136 14.38 0.99 -17.73
CA TYR A 136 13.20 0.42 -17.06
C TYR A 136 11.90 1.20 -17.33
N GLY A 137 12.01 2.37 -17.96
CA GLY A 137 10.92 3.33 -18.15
C GLY A 137 9.87 2.92 -19.18
N ASN A 138 10.19 1.92 -20.01
CA ASN A 138 9.28 1.39 -21.03
C ASN A 138 8.56 0.09 -20.61
N LEU A 139 8.96 -0.60 -19.55
CA LEU A 139 8.37 -1.92 -19.29
C LEU A 139 6.97 -1.81 -18.69
N PHE A 140 6.78 -0.90 -17.74
CA PHE A 140 5.55 -0.84 -16.95
C PHE A 140 4.50 0.12 -17.51
N GLY A 141 4.87 1.06 -18.39
CA GLY A 141 3.92 2.01 -19.00
C GLY A 141 3.46 1.66 -20.42
N LEU A 142 4.18 0.78 -21.14
CA LEU A 142 3.87 0.44 -22.54
C LEU A 142 2.72 -0.56 -22.69
N ASN A 143 2.50 -1.41 -21.69
CA ASN A 143 1.50 -2.47 -21.76
C ASN A 143 0.63 -2.45 -20.51
N VAL A 144 -0.68 -2.50 -20.75
CA VAL A 144 -1.75 -2.55 -19.75
C VAL A 144 -1.53 -3.63 -18.68
N PHE A 145 -1.03 -4.80 -19.06
CA PHE A 145 -0.73 -5.89 -18.13
C PHE A 145 0.43 -5.56 -17.21
N PHE A 146 1.55 -5.06 -17.75
CA PHE A 146 2.71 -4.69 -16.95
C PHE A 146 2.43 -3.48 -16.05
N PHE A 147 1.61 -2.55 -16.53
CA PHE A 147 1.11 -1.43 -15.72
C PHE A 147 0.29 -1.92 -14.53
N SER A 148 -0.62 -2.87 -14.76
CA SER A 148 -1.42 -3.48 -13.70
C SER A 148 -0.53 -4.19 -12.69
N ALA A 149 0.44 -5.00 -13.16
CA ALA A 149 1.39 -5.70 -12.30
C ALA A 149 2.25 -4.73 -11.47
N HIS A 150 2.71 -3.63 -12.06
CA HIS A 150 3.44 -2.58 -11.34
C HIS A 150 2.60 -1.97 -10.21
N ASN A 151 1.36 -1.59 -10.50
CA ASN A 151 0.46 -0.98 -9.51
C ASN A 151 0.08 -1.95 -8.38
N VAL A 152 -0.10 -3.24 -8.69
CA VAL A 152 -0.30 -4.29 -7.69
C VAL A 152 0.95 -4.46 -6.82
N ALA A 153 2.14 -4.49 -7.42
CA ALA A 153 3.40 -4.60 -6.69
C ALA A 153 3.60 -3.40 -5.75
N MET A 154 3.31 -2.17 -6.20
CA MET A 154 3.38 -0.99 -5.35
C MET A 154 2.32 -1.02 -4.23
N SER A 155 1.15 -1.60 -4.48
CA SER A 155 0.10 -1.79 -3.48
C SER A 155 0.46 -2.84 -2.41
N LEU A 156 1.54 -3.61 -2.59
CA LEU A 156 2.09 -4.42 -1.49
C LEU A 156 2.63 -3.57 -0.35
N PHE A 157 3.01 -2.31 -0.63
CA PHE A 157 3.50 -1.40 0.40
C PHE A 157 2.46 -1.14 1.50
N PRO A 158 1.24 -0.62 1.21
CA PRO A 158 0.21 -0.46 2.22
C PRO A 158 -0.26 -1.80 2.80
N PHE A 159 -0.14 -2.91 2.06
CA PHE A 159 -0.54 -4.23 2.53
C PHE A 159 0.44 -4.86 3.54
N LEU A 160 1.76 -4.68 3.39
CA LEU A 160 2.78 -5.32 4.23
C LEU A 160 3.47 -4.36 5.18
N VAL A 161 3.85 -3.18 4.69
CA VAL A 161 4.72 -2.27 5.44
C VAL A 161 3.93 -1.48 6.48
N VAL A 162 2.76 -0.97 6.13
CA VAL A 162 1.93 -0.19 7.07
C VAL A 162 1.53 -1.03 8.31
N PRO A 163 1.02 -2.26 8.17
CA PRO A 163 0.72 -3.12 9.33
C PRO A 163 1.94 -3.38 10.21
N PHE A 164 3.09 -3.67 9.59
CA PHE A 164 4.35 -3.85 10.31
C PHE A 164 4.71 -2.60 11.11
N MET A 165 4.62 -1.43 10.48
CA MET A 165 4.94 -0.15 11.11
C MET A 165 4.04 0.14 12.29
N VAL A 166 2.72 0.00 12.11
CA VAL A 166 1.75 0.29 13.17
C VAL A 166 1.89 -0.71 14.31
N GLN A 167 1.84 -2.01 14.03
CA GLN A 167 1.87 -3.03 15.08
C GLN A 167 3.20 -3.03 15.83
N ARG A 168 4.33 -3.06 15.11
CA ARG A 168 5.64 -3.29 15.74
C ARG A 168 6.26 -2.00 16.25
N CYS A 169 6.27 -0.94 15.43
CA CYS A 169 6.99 0.29 15.76
C CYS A 169 6.17 1.25 16.63
N LEU A 170 4.84 1.30 16.47
CA LEU A 170 3.99 2.22 17.24
C LEU A 170 3.41 1.58 18.50
N TYR A 171 3.24 0.25 18.53
CA TYR A 171 2.64 -0.42 19.68
C TYR A 171 3.63 -1.32 20.46
N TYR A 172 4.14 -2.40 19.85
CA TYR A 172 4.86 -3.42 20.62
C TYR A 172 6.23 -2.99 21.16
N ILE A 173 7.10 -2.41 20.32
CA ILE A 173 8.44 -2.00 20.74
C ILE A 173 8.38 -0.90 21.81
N PRO A 174 7.57 0.17 21.66
CA PRO A 174 7.40 1.18 22.72
C PRO A 174 6.96 0.59 24.05
N CYS A 175 5.92 -0.25 24.06
CA CYS A 175 5.42 -0.90 25.27
C CYS A 175 6.51 -1.73 25.98
N ARG A 176 7.36 -2.43 25.22
CA ARG A 176 8.48 -3.21 25.77
C ARG A 176 9.59 -2.33 26.35
N ILE A 177 9.98 -1.27 25.65
CA ILE A 177 10.99 -0.31 26.13
C ILE A 177 10.51 0.35 27.43
N LEU A 178 9.26 0.80 27.46
CA LEU A 178 8.64 1.40 28.65
C LEU A 178 8.59 0.43 29.83
N LYS A 179 8.17 -0.83 29.61
CA LYS A 179 8.13 -1.85 30.67
C LYS A 179 9.51 -2.15 31.25
N ARG A 180 10.55 -2.21 30.43
CA ARG A 180 11.95 -2.43 30.89
C ARG A 180 12.46 -1.26 31.70
N TRP A 181 12.20 -0.04 31.22
CA TRP A 181 12.57 1.18 31.93
C TRP A 181 11.88 1.27 33.29
N TRP A 182 10.58 0.97 33.36
CA TRP A 182 9.83 0.93 34.62
C TRP A 182 10.43 -0.09 35.61
N ASN A 183 10.61 -1.34 35.17
CA ASN A 183 11.20 -2.40 36.00
C ASN A 183 12.63 -2.10 36.46
N SER A 184 13.39 -1.30 35.71
CA SER A 184 14.74 -0.87 36.11
C SER A 184 14.72 0.18 37.22
N ARG A 185 13.66 0.99 37.30
CA ARG A 185 13.47 1.98 38.38
C ARG A 185 12.97 1.36 39.68
N GLU A 186 12.17 0.30 39.63
CA GLU A 186 11.72 -0.41 40.84
C GLU A 186 12.84 -1.21 41.52
N LYS A 187 13.94 -1.48 40.81
CA LYS A 187 15.10 -2.24 41.30
C LYS A 187 16.27 -1.37 41.77
N ALA A 188 16.20 -0.06 41.57
CA ALA A 188 17.22 0.93 41.96
C ALA A 188 16.78 1.64 43.24
#